data_AF-A0A1S8B0M7-F1
#
_entry.id   AF-A0A1S8B0M7-F1
#
_cell.length_a   1.000
_cell.length_b   1.000
_cell.length_c   1.000
_cell.angle_alpha   90.00
_cell.angle_beta   90.00
_cell.angle_gamma   90.00
#
_symmetry.space_group_name_H-M   'P 1'
#
loop_
_entity.id
_entity.type
_entity.pdbx_description
1 polymer ?
#
loop_
_entity_poly.entity_id
_entity_poly.type
_entity_poly.pdbx_seq_one_letter_code
_entity_poly.pdbx_strand_id
1 'polypeptide(L)'
;MRASKEEIRLADRTDRWRFVCPNGHRSWEPTNNHFWCQKCARNYGDDVEPEFDELRDRKTDRLIPRDQLVLRRDGLRPAGGEA
;
A
#
# COMPACT_ATOMS: atom_id res chain seq x y z
N MET A 1 2.55 -20.10 13.51
CA MET A 1 3.52 -19.10 12.96
C MET A 1 2.71 -17.91 12.49
N ARG A 2 2.95 -16.71 13.02
CA ARG A 2 2.19 -15.52 12.59
C ARG A 2 2.56 -15.23 11.14
N ALA A 3 1.62 -15.37 10.21
CA ALA A 3 1.74 -14.74 8.91
C ALA A 3 1.89 -13.23 9.19
N SER A 4 3.11 -12.71 9.07
CA SER A 4 3.39 -11.30 9.31
C SER A 4 2.71 -10.51 8.20
N LYS A 5 1.51 -10.02 8.50
CA LYS A 5 0.77 -9.12 7.63
C LYS A 5 1.49 -7.78 7.65
N GLU A 6 1.89 -7.27 6.49
CA GLU A 6 2.59 -5.99 6.41
C GLU A 6 1.60 -4.86 6.75
N GLU A 7 1.81 -4.17 7.88
CA GLU A 7 1.00 -3.02 8.25
C GLU A 7 1.51 -1.75 7.55
N ILE A 8 0.62 -1.10 6.80
CA ILE A 8 0.86 0.19 6.15
C ILE A 8 0.07 1.25 6.90
N ARG A 9 0.78 2.21 7.48
CA ARG A 9 0.16 3.39 8.09
C ARG A 9 0.00 4.48 7.03
N LEU A 10 -1.24 4.71 6.60
CA LEU A 10 -1.55 5.72 5.58
C LEU A 10 -1.34 7.15 6.10
N ALA A 11 -1.40 7.33 7.43
CA ALA A 11 -1.06 8.58 8.10
C ALA A 11 0.46 8.82 8.18
N ASP A 12 1.28 7.76 8.11
CA ASP A 12 2.73 7.87 8.16
C ASP A 12 3.29 8.14 6.76
N ARG A 13 4.02 9.25 6.62
CA ARG A 13 4.62 9.64 5.34
C ARG A 13 5.69 8.64 4.89
N THR A 14 6.40 7.99 5.80
CA THR A 14 7.47 7.04 5.48
C THR A 14 6.90 5.75 4.90
N ASP A 15 5.88 5.19 5.58
CA ASP A 15 5.18 4.01 5.07
C ASP A 15 4.52 4.30 3.72
N ARG A 16 3.84 5.43 3.58
CA ARG A 16 3.22 5.83 2.31
C ARG A 16 4.23 6.03 1.17
N TRP A 17 5.49 6.32 1.47
CA TRP A 17 6.56 6.45 0.45
C TRP A 17 7.24 5.11 0.13
N ARG A 18 7.16 4.14 1.04
CA ARG A 18 7.72 2.81 0.89
C ARG A 18 6.89 1.96 -0.06
N PHE A 19 5.56 2.01 0.06
CA PHE A 19 4.65 1.24 -0.81
C PHE A 19 4.25 2.05 -2.03
N VAL A 20 4.40 1.47 -3.21
CA VAL A 20 4.09 2.08 -4.50
C VAL A 20 3.26 1.11 -5.34
N CYS A 21 2.60 1.62 -6.39
CA CYS A 21 1.92 0.75 -7.35
C CYS A 21 2.96 -0.16 -8.06
N PRO A 22 2.56 -1.24 -8.74
CA PRO A 22 3.48 -2.12 -9.48
C PRO A 22 4.39 -1.36 -10.46
N ASN A 23 3.87 -0.27 -11.05
CA ASN A 23 4.59 0.64 -11.94
C ASN A 23 5.52 1.65 -11.22
N GLY A 24 5.56 1.66 -9.88
CA GLY A 24 6.42 2.55 -9.09
C GLY A 24 5.80 3.92 -8.73
N HIS A 25 4.52 4.14 -8.99
CA HIS A 25 3.84 5.38 -8.62
C HIS A 25 3.40 5.39 -7.16
N ARG A 26 3.52 6.56 -6.51
CA ARG A 26 3.06 6.82 -5.12
C ARG A 26 1.65 7.40 -5.02
N SER A 27 0.99 7.63 -6.16
CA SER A 27 -0.35 8.24 -6.25
C SER A 27 -1.44 7.16 -6.26
N TRP A 28 -1.24 6.12 -5.46
CA TRP A 28 -2.25 5.06 -5.29
C TRP A 28 -3.12 5.37 -4.07
N GLU A 29 -4.37 4.93 -4.14
CA GLU A 29 -5.40 5.09 -3.12
C GLU A 29 -6.08 3.74 -2.87
N PRO A 30 -6.30 3.37 -1.60
CA PRO A 30 -7.02 2.14 -1.28
C PRO A 30 -8.53 2.36 -1.30
N THR A 31 -9.19 1.67 -2.22
CA THR A 31 -10.63 1.72 -2.48
C THR A 31 -11.27 0.42 -2.02
N ASN A 32 -11.76 0.36 -0.77
CA ASN A 32 -12.37 -0.81 -0.10
C ASN A 32 -11.60 -2.14 -0.23
N ASN A 33 -11.65 -2.79 -1.38
CA ASN A 33 -11.03 -4.07 -1.70
C ASN A 33 -9.83 -3.99 -2.65
N HIS A 34 -9.70 -2.94 -3.46
CA HIS A 34 -8.62 -2.80 -4.44
C HIS A 34 -7.80 -1.53 -4.18
N PHE A 35 -6.63 -1.44 -4.78
CA PHE A 35 -5.86 -0.22 -4.88
C PHE A 35 -6.06 0.40 -6.26
N TRP A 36 -6.20 1.72 -6.28
CA TRP A 36 -6.38 2.48 -7.51
C TRP A 36 -5.28 3.52 -7.63
N CYS A 37 -4.61 3.63 -8.78
CA CYS A 37 -3.61 4.66 -9.03
C CYS A 37 -4.11 5.72 -10.00
N GLN A 38 -4.21 6.96 -9.50
CA GLN A 38 -4.58 8.11 -10.31
C GLN A 38 -3.61 8.35 -11.49
N LYS A 39 -2.31 8.10 -11.30
CA LYS A 39 -1.33 8.25 -12.38
C LYS A 39 -1.49 7.21 -13.47
N CYS A 40 -1.73 5.95 -13.11
CA CYS A 40 -2.03 4.88 -14.05
C CYS A 40 -3.34 5.17 -14.81
N ALA A 41 -4.38 5.63 -14.10
CA ALA A 41 -5.66 5.99 -14.69
C ALA A 41 -5.53 7.14 -15.70
N ARG A 42 -4.64 8.11 -15.42
CA ARG A 42 -4.33 9.21 -16.35
C ARG A 42 -3.46 8.79 -17.52
N ASN A 43 -2.73 7.67 -17.42
CA ASN A 43 -1.76 7.27 -18.42
C ASN A 43 -2.40 6.57 -19.62
N TYR A 44 -3.66 6.10 -19.55
CA TYR A 44 -4.42 5.45 -20.64
C TYR A 44 -3.57 4.58 -21.59
N GLY A 45 -2.59 3.85 -21.04
CA GLY A 45 -1.79 2.91 -21.79
C GLY A 45 -2.52 1.58 -21.77
N ASP A 46 -2.67 0.94 -22.92
CA ASP A 46 -3.31 -0.38 -23.07
C ASP A 46 -2.71 -1.46 -22.13
N ASP A 47 -1.48 -1.24 -21.67
CA ASP A 47 -0.70 -2.14 -20.81
C ASP A 47 -0.76 -1.78 -19.31
N VAL A 48 -1.42 -0.67 -18.92
CA VAL A 48 -1.36 -0.16 -17.54
C VAL A 48 -2.73 -0.18 -16.88
N GLU A 49 -2.93 -1.18 -16.02
CA GLU A 49 -4.14 -1.27 -15.20
C GLU A 49 -4.10 -0.24 -14.05
N PRO A 50 -5.10 0.65 -13.93
CA PRO A 50 -5.17 1.60 -12.84
C PRO A 50 -5.62 0.96 -11.52
N GLU A 51 -6.31 -0.18 -11.59
CA GLU A 51 -6.83 -0.93 -10.46
C GLU A 51 -5.99 -2.19 -10.27
N PHE A 52 -5.58 -2.47 -9.03
CA PHE A 52 -4.74 -3.62 -8.71
C PHE A 52 -4.90 -4.02 -7.24
N ASP A 53 -4.64 -5.29 -6.93
CA ASP A 53 -4.73 -5.82 -5.57
C ASP A 53 -3.37 -5.88 -4.86
N GLU A 54 -2.30 -5.44 -5.49
CA GLU A 54 -0.95 -5.64 -4.98
C GLU A 54 -0.13 -4.35 -4.95
N LEU A 55 0.62 -4.16 -3.86
CA LEU A 55 1.55 -3.04 -3.75
C LEU A 55 2.97 -3.53 -3.82
N ARG A 56 3.80 -2.77 -4.54
CA ARG A 56 5.24 -2.99 -4.56
C ARG A 56 5.85 -2.31 -3.34
N ASP A 57 6.52 -3.08 -2.51
CA ASP A 57 7.37 -2.56 -1.46
C ASP A 57 8.72 -2.12 -2.05
N ARG A 58 9.02 -0.82 -2.03
CA ARG A 58 10.30 -0.30 -2.51
C ARG A 58 11.49 -0.74 -1.65
N LYS A 59 11.27 -1.14 -0.39
CA LYS A 59 12.37 -1.57 0.49
C LYS A 59 12.88 -2.97 0.12
N THR A 60 11.97 -3.89 -0.15
CA THR A 60 12.29 -5.29 -0.48
C THR A 60 12.16 -5.61 -1.98
N ASP A 61 11.64 -4.67 -2.75
CA ASP A 61 11.29 -4.80 -4.17
C ASP A 61 10.34 -5.97 -4.46
N ARG A 62 9.42 -6.24 -3.52
CA ARG A 62 8.43 -7.32 -3.63
C ARG A 62 7.03 -6.80 -3.85
N LEU A 63 6.25 -7.52 -4.63
CA LEU A 63 4.81 -7.32 -4.79
C LEU A 63 4.11 -8.04 -3.64
N ILE A 64 3.33 -7.29 -2.87
CA ILE A 64 2.62 -7.78 -1.70
C ILE A 64 1.12 -7.64 -1.99
N PRO A 65 0.36 -8.74 -1.98
CA PRO A 65 -1.08 -8.69 -2.21
C PRO A 65 -1.80 -8.01 -1.05
N ARG A 66 -2.95 -7.40 -1.34
CA ARG A 66 -3.82 -6.68 -0.40
C ARG A 66 -4.22 -7.56 0.78
N ASP A 67 -4.40 -8.85 0.52
CA ASP A 67 -4.70 -9.86 1.54
C ASP A 67 -3.57 -10.03 2.55
N GLN A 68 -2.31 -9.69 2.21
CA GLN A 68 -1.19 -9.66 3.13
C GLN A 68 -0.90 -8.27 3.71
N LEU A 69 -1.69 -7.26 3.35
CA LEU A 69 -1.54 -5.89 3.82
C LEU A 69 -2.61 -5.52 4.84
N VAL A 70 -2.25 -4.71 5.82
CA VAL A 70 -3.20 -4.05 6.74
C VAL A 70 -3.05 -2.56 6.61
N LEU A 71 -4.09 -1.91 6.08
CA LEU A 71 -4.12 -0.46 5.93
C LEU A 71 -4.65 0.17 7.21
N ARG A 72 -3.78 0.83 7.95
CA ARG A 72 -4.14 1.64 9.12
C ARG A 72 -4.28 3.09 8.68
N ARG A 73 -5.52 3.59 8.60
CA ARG A 73 -5.79 5.03 8.43
C ARG A 73 -5.61 5.80 9.75
N ASP A 74 -5.66 5.09 10.85
CA ASP A 74 -5.61 5.65 12.19
C ASP A 74 -4.15 5.88 12.63
N GLY A 75 -3.83 7.15 12.93
CA GLY A 75 -2.54 7.56 13.47
C GLY A 75 -2.39 7.29 14.97
N LEU A 76 -3.32 6.55 15.59
CA LEU A 76 -3.24 6.22 17.00
C LEU A 76 -2.17 5.13 17.16
N ARG A 77 -1.00 5.54 17.65
CA ARG A 77 -0.11 4.60 18.33
C ARG A 77 -0.99 3.87 19.37
N PRO A 78 -1.09 2.52 19.38
CA PRO A 78 -1.36 1.90 20.67
C PRO A 78 -0.22 2.38 21.55
N ALA A 79 -0.54 3.21 22.53
CA ALA A 79 0.37 3.50 23.62
C ALA A 79 0.76 2.13 24.18
N GLY A 80 1.94 1.64 23.79
CA GLY A 80 2.60 0.52 24.44
C GLY A 80 2.95 1.00 25.84
N GLY A 81 1.95 1.00 26.72
CA GLY A 81 2.15 0.81 28.13
C GLY A 81 2.54 -0.65 28.28
N GLU A 82 3.83 -0.87 28.49
CA GLU A 82 4.36 -2.14 28.98
C GLU A 82 5.15 -1.80 30.25
N ALA A 83 4.45 -2.04 31.37
CA ALA A 83 4.84 -2.34 32.76
C ALA A 83 6.08 -1.67 33.38
#